data_AF-A0A672KG75-F1
#
_entry.id   AF-A0A672KG75-F1
#
_cell.length_a   1.000
_cell.length_b   1.000
_cell.length_c   1.000
_cell.angle_alpha   90.00
_cell.angle_beta   90.00
_cell.angle_gamma   90.00
#
_symmetry.space_group_name_H-M   'P 1'
#
loop_
_entity.id
_entity.type
_entity.pdbx_description
1 polymer ?
#
loop_
_entity_poly.entity_id
_entity_poly.type
_entity_poly.pdbx_seq_one_letter_code
_entity_poly.pdbx_strand_id
1 'polypeptide(L)'
;MPISIRQLAYVSGLGFGFMSGAFSVVNILSDSLGPGTVGIHGDPQHYFISSAFMTLAIILLHMFWGVVFFESCERQRWWALGAVVISHLVVSCVTFVNPHYQGSLIPTYIILSIMAAWAYLCAGGSLRNLKLCLTCKDKDFLLANHRPR
;
A
#
# COMPACT_ATOMS: atom_id res chain seq x y z
N MET A 1 -13.04 18.60 -15.92
CA MET A 1 -11.59 18.39 -16.08
C MET A 1 -11.35 16.90 -16.28
N PRO A 2 -10.67 16.45 -17.35
CA PRO A 2 -10.40 15.03 -17.53
C PRO A 2 -9.44 14.50 -16.44
N ILE A 3 -9.68 13.28 -15.97
CA ILE A 3 -8.87 12.60 -14.95
C ILE A 3 -7.49 12.29 -15.55
N SER A 4 -6.41 12.61 -14.82
CA SER A 4 -5.05 12.24 -15.25
C SER A 4 -4.80 10.74 -15.09
N ILE A 5 -3.95 10.16 -15.93
CA ILE A 5 -3.57 8.74 -15.85
C ILE A 5 -3.02 8.34 -14.48
N ARG A 6 -2.31 9.26 -13.79
CA ARG A 6 -1.79 9.06 -12.43
C ARG A 6 -2.89 8.96 -11.39
N GLN A 7 -3.93 9.80 -11.51
CA GLN A 7 -5.10 9.70 -10.65
C GLN A 7 -5.88 8.41 -10.91
N LEU A 8 -5.99 8.00 -12.17
CA LEU A 8 -6.62 6.73 -12.53
C LEU A 8 -5.87 5.55 -11.92
N ALA A 9 -4.54 5.52 -12.03
CA ALA A 9 -3.69 4.48 -11.46
C ALA A 9 -3.84 4.37 -9.93
N TYR A 10 -3.83 5.53 -9.25
CA TYR A 10 -4.02 5.61 -7.80
C TYR A 10 -5.40 5.09 -7.38
N VAL A 11 -6.47 5.57 -8.02
CA VAL A 11 -7.85 5.17 -7.68
C VAL A 11 -8.09 3.70 -8.01
N SER A 12 -7.55 3.21 -9.12
CA SER A 12 -7.64 1.80 -9.51
C SER A 12 -6.97 0.90 -8.47
N GLY A 13 -5.72 1.20 -8.09
CA GLY A 13 -4.99 0.44 -7.07
C GLY A 13 -5.68 0.47 -5.71
N LEU A 14 -6.16 1.63 -5.28
CA LEU A 14 -6.91 1.76 -4.02
C LEU A 14 -8.23 0.98 -4.05
N GLY A 15 -8.94 0.97 -5.19
CA GLY A 15 -10.17 0.19 -5.37
C GLY A 15 -9.93 -1.31 -5.23
N PHE A 16 -8.88 -1.83 -5.86
CA PHE A 16 -8.45 -3.23 -5.67
C PHE A 16 -8.11 -3.52 -4.20
N GLY A 17 -7.36 -2.62 -3.56
CA GLY A 17 -7.00 -2.74 -2.15
C GLY A 17 -8.23 -2.82 -1.26
N PHE A 18 -9.19 -1.91 -1.40
CA PHE A 18 -10.41 -1.91 -0.58
C PHE A 18 -11.25 -3.16 -0.80
N MET A 19 -11.46 -3.58 -2.04
CA MET A 19 -12.24 -4.79 -2.32
C MET A 19 -11.57 -6.01 -1.70
N SER A 20 -10.27 -6.18 -1.93
CA SER A 20 -9.48 -7.28 -1.34
C SER A 20 -9.51 -7.25 0.18
N GLY A 21 -9.35 -6.08 0.79
CA GLY A 21 -9.37 -5.91 2.24
C GLY A 21 -10.74 -6.16 2.87
N ALA A 22 -11.83 -5.77 2.19
CA ALA A 22 -13.18 -6.07 2.64
C ALA A 22 -13.42 -7.59 2.68
N PHE A 23 -13.03 -8.31 1.61
CA PHE A 23 -13.11 -9.76 1.58
C PHE A 23 -12.26 -10.43 2.67
N SER A 24 -11.11 -9.86 3.03
CA SER A 24 -10.22 -10.46 4.04
C SER A 24 -10.66 -10.22 5.47
N VAL A 25 -11.34 -9.10 5.78
CA VAL A 25 -11.56 -8.68 7.18
C VAL A 25 -13.01 -8.57 7.61
N VAL A 26 -14.00 -8.45 6.71
CA VAL A 26 -15.40 -8.17 7.12
C VAL A 26 -15.97 -9.24 8.06
N ASN A 27 -15.71 -10.52 7.77
CA ASN A 27 -16.16 -11.62 8.63
C ASN A 27 -15.45 -11.61 9.98
N ILE A 28 -14.12 -11.47 9.97
CA ILE A 28 -13.30 -11.41 11.19
C ILE A 28 -13.69 -10.20 12.05
N LEU A 29 -14.01 -9.07 11.42
CA LEU A 29 -14.44 -7.87 12.10
C LEU A 29 -15.79 -8.08 12.79
N SER A 30 -16.72 -8.78 12.14
CA SER A 30 -17.99 -9.17 12.74
C SER A 30 -17.77 -10.03 13.99
N ASP A 31 -16.86 -11.01 13.93
CA ASP A 31 -16.56 -11.88 15.06
C ASP A 31 -15.90 -11.12 16.23
N SER A 32 -15.14 -10.06 15.95
CA SER A 32 -14.46 -9.23 16.95
C SER A 32 -15.40 -8.37 17.81
N LEU A 33 -16.67 -8.22 17.42
CA LEU A 33 -17.66 -7.45 18.18
C LEU A 33 -18.17 -8.19 19.43
N GLY A 34 -17.94 -9.50 19.50
CA GLY A 34 -18.26 -10.30 20.68
C GLY A 34 -17.33 -9.98 21.87
N PRO A 35 -17.75 -10.28 23.11
CA PRO A 35 -16.92 -10.07 24.30
C PRO A 35 -15.73 -11.03 24.41
N GLY A 36 -15.63 -12.03 23.53
CA GLY A 36 -14.57 -13.04 23.53
C GLY A 36 -13.43 -12.72 22.55
N THR A 37 -12.22 -13.13 22.90
CA THR A 37 -11.07 -13.11 21.98
C THR A 37 -10.69 -14.52 21.53
N VAL A 38 -9.96 -14.61 20.42
CA VAL A 38 -9.40 -15.87 19.92
C VAL A 38 -8.37 -16.41 20.93
N GLY A 39 -8.37 -17.73 21.17
CA GLY A 39 -7.36 -18.37 22.02
C GLY A 39 -7.85 -19.48 22.94
N ILE A 40 -9.14 -19.85 22.92
CA ILE A 40 -9.68 -20.97 23.72
C ILE A 40 -8.97 -22.30 23.39
N HIS A 41 -8.54 -22.49 22.14
CA HIS A 41 -7.82 -23.68 21.67
C HIS A 41 -6.29 -23.51 21.64
N GLY A 42 -5.74 -22.49 22.31
CA GLY A 42 -4.30 -22.21 22.31
C GLY A 42 -3.81 -21.30 21.17
N ASP A 43 -4.73 -20.75 20.38
CA ASP A 43 -4.41 -19.77 19.35
C ASP A 43 -3.95 -18.43 19.96
N PRO A 44 -3.16 -17.63 19.22
CA PRO A 44 -2.71 -16.33 19.71
C PRO A 44 -3.87 -15.34 19.88
N GLN A 45 -3.89 -14.64 21.01
CA GLN A 45 -4.88 -13.59 21.32
C GLN A 45 -4.79 -12.35 20.41
N HIS A 46 -3.67 -12.18 19.72
CA HIS A 46 -3.43 -11.06 18.81
C HIS A 46 -4.01 -11.25 17.39
N TYR A 47 -4.88 -12.25 17.19
CA TYR A 47 -5.44 -12.57 15.88
C TYR A 47 -6.15 -11.38 15.22
N PHE A 48 -7.05 -10.70 15.94
CA PHE A 48 -7.81 -9.57 15.40
C PHE A 48 -6.93 -8.39 15.02
N ILE A 49 -6.02 -7.99 15.91
CA ILE A 49 -5.11 -6.86 15.66
C ILE A 49 -4.12 -7.16 14.53
N SER A 50 -3.61 -8.40 14.46
CA SER A 50 -2.70 -8.83 13.39
C SER A 50 -3.42 -8.87 12.04
N SER A 51 -4.66 -9.35 12.01
CA SER A 51 -5.51 -9.36 10.82
C SER A 51 -5.83 -7.95 10.33
N ALA A 52 -6.08 -7.00 11.25
CA ALA A 52 -6.31 -5.59 10.92
C ALA A 52 -5.06 -4.93 10.30
N PHE A 53 -3.89 -5.08 10.92
CA PHE A 53 -2.63 -4.54 10.38
C PHE A 53 -2.22 -5.19 9.05
N MET A 54 -2.47 -6.48 8.88
CA MET A 54 -2.23 -7.17 7.62
C MET A 54 -3.15 -6.64 6.52
N THR A 55 -4.44 -6.48 6.82
CA THR A 55 -5.43 -5.93 5.87
C THR A 55 -5.05 -4.51 5.44
N LEU A 56 -4.67 -3.66 6.39
CA LEU A 56 -4.17 -2.31 6.10
C LEU A 56 -2.95 -2.36 5.15
N ALA A 57 -1.99 -3.24 5.42
CA ALA A 57 -0.81 -3.39 4.58
C ALA A 57 -1.17 -3.82 3.15
N ILE A 58 -2.11 -4.76 2.99
CA ILE A 58 -2.59 -5.22 1.67
C ILE A 58 -3.31 -4.10 0.91
N ILE A 59 -4.13 -3.29 1.59
CA ILE A 59 -4.83 -2.15 0.96
C ILE A 59 -3.80 -1.14 0.43
N LEU A 60 -2.82 -0.77 1.25
CA LEU A 60 -1.78 0.19 0.86
C LEU A 60 -0.85 -0.37 -0.22
N LEU A 61 -0.49 -1.66 -0.15
CA LEU A 61 0.29 -2.33 -1.18
C LEU A 61 -0.43 -2.32 -2.53
N HIS A 62 -1.73 -2.61 -2.59
CA HIS A 62 -2.50 -2.54 -3.85
C HIS A 62 -2.54 -1.13 -4.43
N MET A 63 -2.65 -0.11 -3.59
CA MET A 63 -2.53 1.29 -4.03
C MET A 63 -1.16 1.56 -4.67
N PHE A 64 -0.06 1.18 -4.01
CA PHE A 64 1.28 1.42 -4.53
C PHE A 64 1.61 0.57 -5.76
N TRP A 65 1.21 -0.70 -5.77
CA TRP A 65 1.30 -1.58 -6.94
C TRP A 65 0.54 -1.00 -8.12
N GLY A 66 -0.67 -0.47 -7.92
CA GLY A 66 -1.43 0.20 -8.98
C GLY A 66 -0.66 1.37 -9.59
N VAL A 67 -0.07 2.24 -8.77
CA VAL A 67 0.73 3.38 -9.26
C VAL A 67 1.95 2.92 -10.06
N VAL A 68 2.72 1.96 -9.54
CA VAL A 68 3.94 1.45 -10.20
C VAL A 68 3.59 0.66 -11.46
N PHE A 69 2.51 -0.12 -11.44
CA PHE A 69 2.05 -0.91 -12.58
C PHE A 69 1.69 -0.03 -13.77
N PHE A 70 0.87 1.01 -13.56
CA PHE A 70 0.47 1.92 -14.63
C PHE A 70 1.67 2.73 -15.16
N GLU A 71 2.58 3.20 -14.30
CA GLU A 71 3.82 3.86 -14.76
C GLU A 71 4.68 2.92 -15.60
N SER A 72 4.79 1.66 -15.18
CA SER A 72 5.58 0.64 -15.90
C SER A 72 4.98 0.35 -17.28
N CYS A 73 3.66 0.31 -17.38
CA CYS A 73 2.94 0.17 -18.66
C CYS A 73 3.15 1.39 -19.57
N GLU A 74 3.04 2.60 -19.03
CA GLU A 74 3.26 3.84 -19.80
C GLU A 74 4.69 3.95 -20.32
N ARG A 75 5.69 3.56 -19.51
CA ARG A 75 7.11 3.62 -19.88
C ARG A 75 7.65 2.35 -20.55
N GLN A 76 6.78 1.36 -20.82
CA GLN A 76 7.16 0.07 -21.42
C GLN A 76 8.28 -0.65 -20.63
N ARG A 77 8.30 -0.50 -19.31
CA ARG A 77 9.29 -1.12 -18.41
C ARG A 77 8.80 -2.46 -17.90
N TRP A 78 8.86 -3.47 -18.76
CA TRP A 78 8.36 -4.82 -18.47
C TRP A 78 8.99 -5.48 -17.23
N TRP A 79 10.25 -5.18 -16.93
CA TRP A 79 10.92 -5.69 -15.73
C TRP A 79 10.25 -5.17 -14.43
N ALA A 80 9.80 -3.91 -14.41
CA ALA A 80 9.15 -3.31 -13.25
C ALA A 80 7.73 -3.87 -13.05
N LEU A 81 7.03 -4.16 -14.15
CA LEU A 81 5.76 -4.89 -14.12
C LEU A 81 5.94 -6.29 -13.53
N GLY A 82 6.96 -7.03 -13.97
CA GLY A 82 7.31 -8.33 -13.40
C GLY A 82 7.61 -8.24 -11.90
N ALA A 83 8.34 -7.21 -11.46
CA ALA A 83 8.63 -6.98 -10.05
C ALA A 83 7.37 -6.73 -9.20
N VAL A 84 6.37 -6.01 -9.72
CA VAL A 84 5.08 -5.81 -9.05
C VAL A 84 4.38 -7.14 -8.84
N VAL A 85 4.24 -7.96 -9.89
CA VAL A 85 3.58 -9.27 -9.82
C VAL A 85 4.29 -10.21 -8.86
N ILE A 86 5.63 -10.27 -8.94
CA ILE A 86 6.43 -11.08 -8.01
C ILE A 86 6.25 -10.59 -6.58
N SER A 87 6.27 -9.28 -6.33
CA SER A 87 6.08 -8.75 -4.98
C SER A 87 4.69 -9.05 -4.41
N HIS A 88 3.65 -9.08 -5.25
CA HIS A 88 2.30 -9.50 -4.87
C HIS A 88 2.26 -10.97 -4.45
N LEU A 89 2.87 -11.85 -5.25
CA LEU A 89 3.01 -13.28 -4.95
C LEU A 89 3.82 -13.51 -3.66
N VAL A 90 4.93 -12.80 -3.49
CA VAL A 90 5.78 -12.90 -2.30
C VAL A 90 4.99 -12.52 -1.05
N VAL A 91 4.28 -11.38 -1.05
CA VAL A 91 3.45 -10.97 0.10
C VAL A 91 2.36 -12.01 0.37
N SER A 92 1.76 -12.59 -0.67
CA SER A 92 0.77 -13.67 -0.54
C SER A 92 1.36 -14.98 0.01
N CYS A 93 2.62 -15.30 -0.30
CA CYS A 93 3.29 -16.45 0.30
C CYS A 93 3.72 -16.19 1.74
N VAL A 94 4.10 -14.95 2.06
CA VAL A 94 4.48 -14.53 3.42
C VAL A 94 3.31 -14.67 4.39
N THR A 95 2.05 -14.52 3.93
CA THR A 95 0.88 -14.77 4.79
C THR A 95 0.69 -16.24 5.15
N PHE A 96 1.23 -17.18 4.38
CA PHE A 96 1.17 -18.62 4.72
C PHE A 96 2.02 -18.99 5.94
N VAL A 97 2.91 -18.10 6.39
CA VAL A 97 3.74 -18.30 7.58
C VAL A 97 2.95 -18.08 8.90
N ASN A 98 1.68 -17.67 8.81
CA ASN A 98 0.78 -17.57 9.95
C ASN A 98 0.56 -18.98 10.58
N PRO A 99 0.70 -19.19 11.92
CA PRO A 99 0.48 -18.28 13.05
C PRO A 99 1.70 -17.46 13.53
N HIS A 100 2.87 -17.58 12.90
CA HIS A 100 4.06 -16.80 13.28
C HIS A 100 3.96 -15.36 12.77
N TYR A 101 3.18 -14.51 13.45
CA TYR A 101 2.92 -13.13 13.00
C TYR A 101 4.18 -12.28 12.81
N GLN A 102 5.23 -12.50 13.61
CA GLN A 102 6.50 -11.78 13.41
C GLN A 102 7.12 -12.10 12.05
N GLY A 103 7.00 -13.35 11.60
CA GLY A 103 7.49 -13.82 10.30
C GLY A 103 6.63 -13.38 9.12
N SER A 104 5.40 -12.90 9.34
CA SER A 104 4.51 -12.45 8.26
C SER A 104 4.33 -10.93 8.22
N LEU A 105 4.04 -10.28 9.35
CA LEU A 105 3.79 -8.83 9.42
C LEU A 105 5.06 -8.02 9.14
N ILE A 106 6.18 -8.34 9.79
CA ILE A 106 7.42 -7.56 9.66
C ILE A 106 7.88 -7.51 8.19
N PRO A 107 8.05 -8.64 7.48
CA PRO A 107 8.45 -8.59 6.07
C PRO A 107 7.42 -7.90 5.18
N THR A 108 6.12 -8.06 5.46
CA THR A 108 5.07 -7.36 4.71
C THR A 108 5.21 -5.84 4.84
N TYR A 109 5.47 -5.32 6.04
CA TYR A 109 5.65 -3.88 6.28
C TYR A 109 6.96 -3.33 5.71
N ILE A 110 8.01 -4.16 5.62
CA ILE A 110 9.25 -3.82 4.91
C ILE A 110 8.97 -3.67 3.41
N ILE A 111 8.29 -4.65 2.81
CA ILE A 111 7.91 -4.61 1.38
C ILE A 111 6.99 -3.41 1.11
N LEU A 112 6.02 -3.14 1.99
CA LEU A 112 5.15 -1.97 1.93
C LEU A 112 5.96 -0.67 1.87
N SER A 113 6.94 -0.51 2.76
CA SER A 113 7.77 0.70 2.83
C SER A 113 8.62 0.89 1.57
N ILE A 114 9.19 -0.20 1.04
CA ILE A 114 9.94 -0.19 -0.22
C ILE A 114 9.04 0.20 -1.40
N MET A 115 7.85 -0.41 -1.48
CA MET A 115 6.90 -0.14 -2.56
C MET A 115 6.31 1.27 -2.47
N ALA A 116 6.10 1.80 -1.25
CA ALA A 116 5.70 3.19 -1.02
C ALA A 116 6.74 4.17 -1.54
N ALA A 117 8.02 3.95 -1.23
CA ALA A 117 9.12 4.77 -1.72
C ALA A 117 9.20 4.73 -3.26
N TRP A 118 9.04 3.55 -3.86
CA TRP A 118 9.04 3.42 -5.31
C TRP A 118 7.84 4.14 -5.95
N ALA A 119 6.62 3.92 -5.44
CA ALA A 119 5.43 4.60 -5.94
C ALA A 119 5.55 6.13 -5.82
N TYR A 120 6.15 6.65 -4.73
CA TYR A 120 6.43 8.08 -4.57
C TYR A 120 7.38 8.60 -5.66
N LEU A 121 8.44 7.87 -5.98
CA LEU A 121 9.36 8.23 -7.07
C LEU A 121 8.67 8.17 -8.44
N CYS A 122 7.85 7.15 -8.73
CA CYS A 122 7.05 7.04 -9.96
C CYS A 122 6.07 8.22 -10.10
N ALA A 123 5.49 8.67 -8.99
CA ALA A 123 4.60 9.82 -8.94
C ALA A 123 5.33 11.18 -9.11
N GLY A 124 6.65 11.20 -9.29
CA GLY A 124 7.46 12.41 -9.46
C GLY A 124 7.94 13.03 -8.14
N GLY A 125 7.86 12.28 -7.05
CA GLY A 125 8.39 12.67 -5.76
C GLY A 125 9.93 12.72 -5.73
N SER A 126 10.47 13.56 -4.86
CA SER A 126 11.91 13.69 -4.63
C SER A 126 12.16 14.13 -3.19
N LEU A 127 13.34 13.86 -2.64
CA LEU A 127 13.76 14.36 -1.32
C LEU A 127 13.66 15.89 -1.20
N ARG A 128 13.82 16.61 -2.33
CA ARG A 128 13.60 18.06 -2.38
C ARG A 128 12.14 18.42 -2.12
N ASN A 129 11.20 17.71 -2.73
CA ASN A 129 9.76 17.95 -2.55
C ASN A 129 9.35 17.62 -1.11
N LEU A 130 9.90 16.54 -0.54
CA LEU A 130 9.67 16.18 0.85
C LEU A 130 10.18 17.27 1.81
N LYS A 131 11.40 17.77 1.58
CA LYS A 131 11.97 18.87 2.38
C LYS A 131 11.18 20.17 2.23
N LEU A 132 10.69 20.50 1.04
CA LEU A 132 9.86 21.68 0.79
C LEU A 132 8.50 21.58 1.48
N CYS A 133 7.88 20.39 1.45
CA CYS A 133 6.64 20.11 2.16
C CYS A 133 6.83 20.23 3.68
N LEU A 134 7.87 19.60 4.24
CA LEU A 134 8.19 19.65 5.68
C LEU A 134 8.54 21.08 6.16
N THR A 135 9.09 21.92 5.28
CA THR A 135 9.41 23.32 5.60
C THR A 135 8.28 24.30 5.23
N CYS A 136 7.12 23.81 4.77
CA CYS A 136 5.97 24.60 4.31
C CYS A 136 6.29 25.64 3.21
N LYS A 137 7.45 25.54 2.55
CA LYS A 137 7.87 26.42 1.45
C LYS A 137 7.29 26.06 0.08
N ASP A 138 6.46 25.02 0.05
CA ASP A 138 5.86 24.49 -1.17
C ASP A 138 4.90 25.49 -1.85
N LYS A 139 4.17 26.28 -1.05
CA LYS A 139 3.29 27.34 -1.55
C LYS A 139 4.06 28.42 -2.32
N ASP A 140 5.23 28.81 -1.82
CA ASP A 140 6.07 29.83 -2.46
C ASP A 140 6.68 29.33 -3.77
N PHE A 141 7.01 28.04 -3.86
CA PHE A 141 7.56 27.43 -5.08
C PHE A 141 6.49 27.26 -6.17
N LEU A 142 5.30 26.77 -5.82
CA LEU A 142 4.18 26.65 -6.78
C LEU A 142 3.73 28.03 -7.30
N LEU A 143 3.71 29.06 -6.44
CA LEU A 143 3.41 30.44 -6.84
C LEU A 143 4.53 31.07 -7.67
N ALA A 144 5.80 30.76 -7.41
CA ALA A 144 6.93 31.25 -8.20
C ALA A 144 6.96 30.63 -9.61
N ASN A 145 6.57 29.36 -9.74
CA ASN A 145 6.59 28.63 -11.01
C ASN A 145 5.34 28.86 -11.88
N HIS A 146 4.25 29.40 -11.31
CA HIS A 146 3.05 29.82 -12.04
C HIS A 146 3.14 31.23 -12.62
N ARG A 147 4.24 31.97 -12.37
CA ARG A 147 4.44 33.29 -12.99
C ARG A 147 4.80 33.07 -14.47
N PRO A 148 3.93 33.45 -15.43
CA PRO A 148 4.27 33.32 -16.85
C PRO A 148 5.51 34.17 -17.12
N ARG A 149 6.46 33.60 -17.87
CA ARG A 149 7.53 34.38 -18.49
C ARG A 149 6.94 35.33 -19.52
#